data_AF-A0A8T0EQC2-F1
#
_entry.id   AF-A0A8T0EQC2-F1
#
_cell.length_a   1.000
_cell.length_b   1.000
_cell.length_c   1.000
_cell.angle_alpha   90.00
_cell.angle_beta   90.00
_cell.angle_gamma   90.00
#
_symmetry.space_group_name_H-M   'P 1'
#
loop_
_entity.id
_entity.type
_entity.pdbx_description
1 polymer ?
#
loop_
_entity_poly.entity_id
_entity_poly.type
_entity_poly.pdbx_seq_one_letter_code
_entity_poly.pdbx_strand_id
1 'polypeptide(L)'
;MWTLLICFLSEFSARLYIVPNLLDAMEERMTLEENAGVGMEIGYHNPGPLAYCPHYTKVNKRFRMYHGICACANILSMACSTLHLYFLSTKLRYALT
;
A
#
# COMPACT_ATOMS: atom_id res chain seq x y z
N MET A 1 5.21 18.21 16.36
CA MET A 1 6.44 17.67 15.75
C MET A 1 6.48 16.14 15.78
N TRP A 2 6.16 15.50 16.89
CA TRP A 2 6.11 14.02 17.01
C TRP A 2 5.20 13.31 16.00
N THR A 3 4.07 13.90 15.62
CA THR A 3 3.16 13.34 14.61
C THR A 3 3.85 13.14 13.26
N LEU A 4 4.52 14.17 12.74
CA LEU A 4 5.24 14.10 11.46
C LEU A 4 6.40 13.10 11.51
N LEU A 5 7.08 12.96 12.65
CA LEU A 5 8.15 11.98 12.83
C LEU A 5 7.61 10.55 12.73
N ILE A 6 6.49 10.24 13.40
CA ILE A 6 5.85 8.92 13.32
C ILE A 6 5.43 8.61 11.88
N CYS A 7 4.88 9.60 11.18
CA CYS A 7 4.43 9.46 9.80
C CYS A 7 5.60 9.23 8.85
N PHE A 8 6.69 9.98 9.02
CA PHE A 8 7.94 9.75 8.29
C PHE A 8 8.50 8.35 8.54
N LEU A 9 8.64 7.94 9.80
CA LEU A 9 9.21 6.63 10.15
C LEU A 9 8.36 5.47 9.64
N SER A 10 7.04 5.58 9.71
CA SER A 10 6.09 4.59 9.18
C SER A 10 6.25 4.43 7.67
N GLU A 11 6.21 5.53 6.92
CA GLU A 11 6.38 5.53 5.45
C GLU A 11 7.77 5.05 5.02
N PHE A 12 8.81 5.49 5.72
CA PHE A 12 10.18 5.10 5.46
C PHE A 12 10.38 3.59 5.67
N SER A 13 9.86 3.05 6.77
CA SER A 13 9.93 1.62 7.07
C SER A 13 9.12 0.81 6.06
N ALA A 14 7.94 1.28 5.65
CA ALA A 14 7.14 0.63 4.62
C ALA A 14 7.90 0.57 3.28
N ARG A 15 8.54 1.67 2.86
CA ARG A 15 9.32 1.71 1.60
C ARG A 15 10.60 0.87 1.64
N LEU A 16 11.27 0.81 2.79
CA LEU A 16 12.50 0.01 2.89
C LEU A 16 12.23 -1.49 3.01
N TYR A 17 11.21 -1.90 3.78
CA TYR A 17 11.05 -3.31 4.13
C TYR A 17 9.85 -3.98 3.45
N ILE A 18 8.77 -3.24 3.19
CA ILE A 18 7.53 -3.82 2.66
C ILE A 18 7.47 -3.70 1.13
N VAL A 19 7.89 -2.57 0.58
CA VAL A 19 7.83 -2.33 -0.87
C VAL A 19 8.69 -3.31 -1.69
N PRO A 20 9.95 -3.65 -1.33
CA PRO A 20 10.71 -4.64 -2.09
C PRO A 20 10.01 -6.00 -2.14
N ASN A 21 9.56 -6.49 -0.98
CA ASN A 21 8.80 -7.74 -0.86
C ASN A 21 7.46 -7.70 -1.62
N LEU A 22 6.82 -6.53 -1.70
CA LEU A 22 5.60 -6.32 -2.48
C LEU A 22 5.88 -6.43 -3.97
N LEU A 23 6.96 -5.81 -4.46
CA LEU A 23 7.36 -5.85 -5.86
C LEU A 23 7.74 -7.26 -6.30
N ASP A 24 8.50 -7.99 -5.48
CA ASP A 24 8.86 -9.39 -5.74
C ASP A 24 7.59 -10.26 -5.88
N ALA A 25 6.64 -10.12 -4.94
CA ALA A 25 5.38 -10.86 -4.98
C ALA A 25 4.47 -10.44 -6.15
N MET A 26 4.58 -9.20 -6.60
CA MET A 26 3.84 -8.67 -7.75
C MET A 26 4.40 -9.23 -9.06
N GLU A 27 5.73 -9.27 -9.22
CA GLU A 27 6.39 -9.84 -10.39
C GLU A 27 6.14 -11.35 -10.50
N GLU A 28 6.26 -12.08 -9.39
CA GLU A 28 5.92 -13.51 -9.34
C GLU A 28 4.45 -13.74 -9.72
N ARG A 29 3.54 -12.88 -9.26
CA ARG A 29 2.13 -12.97 -9.61
C ARG A 29 1.89 -12.67 -11.10
N MET A 30 2.47 -11.60 -11.63
CA MET A 30 2.28 -11.19 -13.04
C MET A 30 2.82 -12.24 -14.00
N THR A 31 3.98 -12.82 -13.71
CA THR A 31 4.55 -13.90 -14.53
C THR A 31 3.65 -15.14 -14.54
N LEU A 32 3.03 -15.50 -13.41
CA LEU A 32 2.05 -16.60 -13.36
C LEU A 32 0.79 -16.29 -14.15
N GLU A 33 0.29 -15.05 -14.07
CA GLU A 33 -0.91 -14.60 -14.80
C GLU A 33 -0.66 -14.57 -16.32
N GLU A 34 0.48 -14.04 -16.76
CA GLU A 34 0.90 -14.00 -18.15
C GLU A 34 1.04 -15.41 -18.75
N ASN A 35 1.71 -16.32 -18.03
CA ASN A 35 1.87 -17.71 -18.46
C ASN A 35 0.54 -18.47 -18.59
N ALA A 36 -0.47 -18.10 -17.81
CA ALA A 36 -1.80 -18.69 -17.89
C ALA A 36 -2.74 -17.95 -18.87
N GLY A 37 -2.28 -16.85 -19.47
CA GLY A 37 -3.09 -16.01 -20.35
C GLY A 37 -4.24 -15.29 -19.65
N VAL A 38 -4.12 -14.99 -18.36
CA VAL A 38 -5.10 -14.21 -17.57
C VAL A 38 -4.51 -12.86 -17.15
N GLY A 39 -5.29 -12.00 -16.47
CA GLY A 39 -4.80 -10.71 -15.95
C GLY A 39 -4.94 -9.54 -16.92
N MET A 40 -5.66 -9.74 -18.03
CA MET A 40 -6.02 -8.68 -18.99
C MET A 40 -7.33 -7.96 -18.64
N GLU A 41 -7.96 -8.35 -17.52
CA GLU A 41 -9.18 -7.72 -17.01
C GLU A 41 -8.97 -6.26 -16.54
N ILE A 42 -9.98 -5.43 -16.78
CA ILE A 42 -10.07 -4.08 -16.23
C ILE A 42 -11.12 -4.09 -15.11
N GLY A 43 -10.74 -3.60 -13.93
CA GLY A 43 -11.65 -3.44 -12.79
C GLY A 43 -11.70 -4.63 -11.86
N TYR A 44 -12.35 -5.73 -12.26
CA TYR A 44 -12.51 -6.92 -11.39
C TYR A 44 -11.50 -8.01 -11.73
N HIS A 45 -10.67 -8.36 -10.74
CA HIS A 45 -9.68 -9.44 -10.85
C HIS A 45 -10.36 -10.81 -11.02
N ASN A 46 -10.10 -11.49 -12.14
CA ASN A 46 -10.61 -12.83 -12.42
C ASN A 46 -9.45 -13.82 -12.63
N PRO A 47 -9.04 -14.55 -11.59
CA PRO A 47 -7.92 -15.50 -11.69
C PRO A 47 -8.22 -16.71 -12.59
N GLY A 48 -9.47 -16.94 -13.01
CA GLY A 48 -9.82 -18.03 -13.91
C GLY A 48 -9.30 -19.40 -13.43
N PRO A 49 -8.55 -20.16 -14.26
CA PRO A 49 -7.98 -21.46 -13.88
C PRO A 49 -6.96 -21.39 -12.74
N LEU A 50 -6.29 -20.26 -12.54
CA LEU A 50 -5.29 -20.08 -11.48
C LEU A 50 -5.93 -20.02 -10.08
N ALA A 51 -7.25 -19.82 -9.99
CA ALA A 51 -7.97 -19.90 -8.71
C ALA A 51 -7.78 -21.25 -8.00
N TYR A 52 -7.60 -22.33 -8.77
CA TYR A 52 -7.40 -23.68 -8.26
C TYR A 52 -5.92 -24.02 -8.01
N CYS A 53 -5.00 -23.15 -8.42
CA CYS A 53 -3.57 -23.34 -8.22
C CYS A 53 -3.17 -22.88 -6.80
N PRO A 54 -2.75 -23.80 -5.90
CA PRO A 54 -2.39 -23.43 -4.52
C PRO A 54 -1.14 -22.56 -4.45
N HIS A 55 -0.25 -22.66 -5.46
CA HIS A 55 0.92 -21.80 -5.57
C HIS A 55 0.52 -20.35 -5.80
N TYR A 56 -0.27 -20.10 -6.85
CA TYR A 56 -0.77 -18.76 -7.19
C TYR A 56 -1.54 -18.12 -6.04
N THR A 57 -2.45 -18.87 -5.40
CA THR A 57 -3.25 -18.33 -4.29
C THR A 57 -2.38 -17.91 -3.09
N LYS A 58 -1.27 -18.62 -2.81
CA LYS A 58 -0.31 -18.21 -1.78
C LYS A 58 0.41 -16.92 -2.16
N VAL A 59 0.91 -16.82 -3.39
CA VAL A 59 1.59 -15.61 -3.91
C VAL A 59 0.65 -14.42 -3.89
N ASN A 60 -0.57 -14.56 -4.41
CA ASN A 60 -1.57 -13.50 -4.43
C ASN A 60 -1.98 -13.06 -3.01
N LYS A 61 -2.10 -14.00 -2.05
CA LYS A 61 -2.34 -13.66 -0.65
C LYS A 61 -1.19 -12.85 -0.05
N ARG A 62 0.06 -13.22 -0.35
CA ARG A 62 1.26 -12.51 0.10
C ARG A 62 1.32 -11.10 -0.48
N PHE A 63 1.08 -10.96 -1.78
CA PHE A 63 0.95 -9.66 -2.46
C PHE A 63 -0.12 -8.79 -1.78
N ARG A 64 -1.33 -9.31 -1.58
CA ARG A 64 -2.43 -8.55 -0.95
C ARG A 64 -2.12 -8.11 0.48
N MET A 65 -1.41 -8.95 1.24
CA MET A 65 -0.99 -8.61 2.59
C MET A 65 -0.03 -7.42 2.59
N TYR A 66 1.04 -7.46 1.80
CA TYR A 66 1.99 -6.34 1.71
C TYR A 66 1.37 -5.08 1.09
N HIS A 67 0.53 -5.24 0.08
CA HIS A 67 -0.19 -4.12 -0.53
C HIS A 67 -1.10 -3.44 0.50
N GLY A 68 -1.82 -4.22 1.31
CA GLY A 68 -2.64 -3.71 2.40
C GLY A 68 -1.83 -2.96 3.46
N ILE A 69 -0.67 -3.49 3.86
CA ILE A 69 0.23 -2.82 4.82
C ILE A 69 0.71 -1.46 4.25
N CYS A 70 1.14 -1.42 2.99
CA CYS A 70 1.54 -0.18 2.32
C CYS A 70 0.38 0.82 2.21
N ALA A 71 -0.84 0.36 1.89
CA ALA A 71 -2.02 1.21 1.83
C ALA A 71 -2.35 1.82 3.20
N CYS A 72 -2.29 1.03 4.27
CA CYS A 72 -2.50 1.51 5.64
C CYS A 72 -1.46 2.56 6.04
N ALA A 73 -0.17 2.36 5.71
CA ALA A 73 0.89 3.33 5.97
C ALA A 73 0.62 4.67 5.26
N ASN A 74 0.23 4.61 3.98
CA ASN A 74 -0.11 5.79 3.20
C ASN A 74 -1.30 6.55 3.78
N ILE A 75 -2.38 5.85 4.14
CA ILE A 75 -3.58 6.47 4.75
C ILE A 75 -3.23 7.13 6.08
N LEU A 76 -2.41 6.48 6.91
CA LEU A 76 -1.93 7.05 8.17
C LEU A 76 -1.13 8.33 7.93
N SER A 77 -0.25 8.33 6.93
CA SER A 77 0.53 9.51 6.53
C SER A 77 -0.35 10.69 6.07
N MET A 78 -1.38 10.40 5.26
CA MET A 78 -2.35 11.40 4.82
C MET A 78 -3.12 12.00 6.00
N ALA A 79 -3.61 11.15 6.92
CA ALA A 79 -4.36 11.58 8.10
C ALA A 79 -3.52 12.49 9.00
N CYS A 80 -2.28 12.08 9.25
CA CYS A 80 -1.31 12.81 10.04
C CYS A 80 -0.94 14.19 9.45
N SER A 81 -0.69 14.23 8.15
CA SER A 81 -0.41 15.48 7.42
C SER A 81 -1.60 16.43 7.49
N THR A 82 -2.81 15.90 7.31
CA THR A 82 -4.05 16.67 7.38
C THR A 82 -4.30 17.25 8.77
N LEU A 83 -4.14 16.44 9.81
CA LEU A 83 -4.27 16.89 11.21
C LEU A 83 -3.22 17.94 11.56
N HIS A 84 -1.99 17.79 11.07
CA HIS A 84 -0.92 18.76 11.31
C HIS A 84 -1.22 20.10 10.62
N LEU A 85 -1.67 20.08 9.36
CA LEU A 85 -2.09 21.27 8.64
C LEU A 85 -3.27 21.96 9.31
N TYR A 86 -4.24 21.21 9.82
CA TYR A 86 -5.38 21.75 10.58
C TYR A 86 -4.93 22.44 11.89
N PHE A 87 -4.00 21.83 12.62
CA PHE A 87 -3.45 22.45 13.82
C PHE A 87 -2.67 23.73 13.48
N LEU A 88 -1.88 23.72 12.42
CA LEU A 88 -1.12 24.89 11.99
C LEU A 88 -2.06 26.03 11.56
N SER A 89 -3.09 25.74 10.78
CA SER A 89 -4.05 26.76 10.30
C SER A 89 -4.86 27.38 11.44
N THR A 90 -5.26 26.60 12.44
CA THR A 90 -5.98 27.11 13.62
C THR A 90 -5.09 28.00 14.50
N LYS A 91 -3.81 27.65 14.67
CA LYS A 91 -2.83 28.49 15.39
C LYS A 91 -2.51 29.78 14.63
N LEU A 92 -2.33 29.69 13.31
CA LEU A 92 -2.11 30.86 12.46
C LEU A 92 -3.30 31.82 12.51
N ARG A 93 -4.53 31.30 12.43
CA ARG A 93 -5.76 32.10 12.56
C ARG A 93 -5.80 32.87 13.88
N TYR A 94 -5.51 32.19 15.00
CA TYR A 94 -5.50 32.83 16.31
C TYR A 94 -4.40 33.90 16.45
N ALA A 95 -3.26 33.74 15.78
CA ALA A 95 -2.18 34.73 15.82
C ALA A 95 -2.44 35.98 14.96
N LEU A 96 -3.36 35.90 13.99
CA LEU A 96 -3.71 36.97 13.05
C LEU A 96 -4.99 37.74 13.44
N THR A 97 -5.63 37.37 14.55
CA THR A 97 -6.82 38.02 15.13
C THR A 97 -6.52 38.51 16.53
#